data_AF-A0A450WL21-F1
#
_entry.id   AF-A0A450WL21-F1
#
_cell.length_a   1.000
_cell.length_b   1.000
_cell.length_c   1.000
_cell.angle_alpha   90.00
_cell.angle_beta   90.00
_cell.angle_gamma   90.00
#
_symmetry.space_group_name_H-M   'P 1'
#
loop_
_entity.id
_entity.type
_entity.pdbx_description
1 polymer ?
#
loop_
_entity_poly.entity_id
_entity_poly.type
_entity_poly.pdbx_seq_one_letter_code
_entity_poly.pdbx_strand_id
1 'polypeptide(L)'
;MSKLQNIVFHRITWDNGEISRLNMFSEVYSDTMKLSVEYGDRTLTNYLVDKLESIVENKDPSYVTISKAKAYDLWFNGKYSETIAICERAIFLLESAQQPEDTSLKHDYALALRDSKQPEQIEKALDIFLSGEDMNLVANNTNINRSLGGAFYGNIGRCLQFLGRLDEALDCLCKSFILIHDNDNDANKLINVGYASQWLSEVLRDNDLSNVSRYFYRLALDKWKISSPPLHNKLKNTPLHEDENEPIMEIEDWRVEKYCKDWVKERVKIDKTASNELQ
;
A
#
# COMPACT_ATOMS: atom_id res chain seq x y z
N MET A 1 15.96 9.50 5.23
CA MET A 1 15.28 10.58 4.50
C MET A 1 16.20 11.78 4.34
N SER A 2 16.15 12.47 3.20
CA SER A 2 17.19 13.44 2.84
C SER A 2 17.00 14.77 3.59
N LYS A 3 18.10 15.32 4.13
CA LYS A 3 18.17 16.70 4.65
C LYS A 3 17.59 17.73 3.68
N LEU A 4 17.56 17.41 2.37
CA LEU A 4 17.09 18.27 1.31
C LEU A 4 15.58 18.56 1.40
N GLN A 5 14.72 17.55 1.61
CA GLN A 5 13.27 17.76 1.74
C GLN A 5 12.95 18.65 2.96
N ASN A 6 13.61 18.39 4.08
CA ASN A 6 13.55 19.23 5.27
C ASN A 6 13.97 20.68 4.93
N ILE A 7 15.10 20.89 4.26
CA ILE A 7 15.58 22.23 3.89
C ILE A 7 14.60 22.95 2.96
N VAL A 8 13.97 22.25 2.00
CA VAL A 8 13.03 22.85 1.05
C VAL A 8 11.78 23.36 1.78
N PHE A 9 11.09 22.51 2.55
CA PHE A 9 9.84 22.91 3.22
C PHE A 9 10.04 23.90 4.38
N HIS A 10 11.25 24.00 4.94
CA HIS A 10 11.59 25.03 5.92
C HIS A 10 11.91 26.39 5.29
N ARG A 11 12.13 26.44 3.96
CA ARG A 11 12.39 27.69 3.21
C ARG A 11 11.17 28.23 2.48
N ILE A 12 10.08 27.45 2.42
CA ILE A 12 8.81 27.89 1.85
C ILE A 12 8.15 28.89 2.81
N THR A 13 7.63 29.98 2.26
CA THR A 13 6.68 30.84 2.96
C THR A 13 5.31 30.18 2.91
N TRP A 14 4.80 29.79 4.07
CA TRP A 14 3.49 29.16 4.21
C TRP A 14 2.41 30.26 4.20
N ASP A 15 1.99 30.61 3.00
CA ASP A 15 0.92 31.55 2.68
C ASP A 15 0.18 31.03 1.44
N ASN A 16 -1.16 31.15 1.40
CA ASN A 16 -1.96 30.62 0.29
C ASN A 16 -1.56 31.23 -1.05
N GLY A 17 -1.24 32.53 -1.08
CA GLY A 17 -0.82 33.22 -2.29
C GLY A 17 0.53 32.75 -2.80
N GLU A 18 1.49 32.47 -1.91
CA GLU A 18 2.79 31.94 -2.29
C GLU A 18 2.74 30.47 -2.71
N ILE A 19 2.02 29.63 -1.97
CA ILE A 19 1.87 28.20 -2.30
C ILE A 19 1.18 28.00 -3.64
N SER A 20 0.14 28.79 -3.94
CA SER A 20 -0.59 28.72 -5.21
C SER A 20 0.29 29.02 -6.43
N ARG A 21 1.44 29.68 -6.25
CA ARG A 21 2.42 29.96 -7.32
C ARG A 21 3.45 28.85 -7.49
N LEU A 22 3.55 27.93 -6.54
CA LEU A 22 4.49 26.82 -6.61
C LEU A 22 3.88 25.70 -7.47
N ASN A 23 4.40 25.56 -8.69
CA ASN A 23 4.05 24.44 -9.56
C ASN A 23 4.34 23.11 -8.85
N MET A 24 3.40 22.18 -8.96
CA MET A 24 3.49 20.82 -8.40
C MET A 24 3.60 20.75 -6.87
N PHE A 25 3.19 21.80 -6.14
CA PHE A 25 3.27 21.80 -4.68
C PHE A 25 2.52 20.62 -4.06
N SER A 26 1.28 20.38 -4.49
CA SER A 26 0.43 19.32 -3.94
C SER A 26 1.05 17.93 -4.12
N GLU A 27 1.66 17.66 -5.27
CA GLU A 27 2.33 16.41 -5.59
C GLU A 27 3.58 16.23 -4.72
N VAL A 28 4.47 17.23 -4.70
CA VAL A 28 5.72 17.17 -3.91
C VAL A 28 5.42 17.10 -2.41
N TYR A 29 4.39 17.81 -1.94
CA TYR A 29 3.91 17.74 -0.57
C TYR A 29 3.40 16.35 -0.24
N SER A 30 2.53 15.78 -1.08
CA SER A 30 1.94 14.45 -0.85
C SER A 30 3.01 13.36 -0.83
N ASP A 31 3.95 13.38 -1.78
CA ASP A 31 5.05 12.41 -1.83
C ASP A 31 5.99 12.55 -0.62
N THR A 32 6.33 13.78 -0.24
CA THR A 32 7.19 14.02 0.93
C THR A 32 6.48 13.59 2.21
N MET A 33 5.19 13.87 2.32
CA MET A 33 4.37 13.46 3.45
C MET A 33 4.32 11.94 3.55
N LYS A 34 3.98 11.25 2.46
CA LYS A 34 3.93 9.78 2.38
C LYS A 34 5.26 9.15 2.80
N LEU A 35 6.36 9.63 2.23
CA LEU A 35 7.69 9.15 2.60
C LEU A 35 7.99 9.42 4.09
N SER A 36 7.65 10.61 4.61
CA SER A 36 7.89 10.97 6.03
C SER A 36 7.23 9.97 6.98
N VAL A 37 5.99 9.57 6.68
CA VAL A 37 5.24 8.56 7.41
C VAL A 37 5.93 7.20 7.30
N GLU A 38 6.24 6.77 6.07
CA GLU A 38 6.81 5.45 5.79
C GLU A 38 8.19 5.24 6.42
N TYR A 39 9.02 6.29 6.53
CA TYR A 39 10.31 6.22 7.23
C TYR A 39 10.21 6.48 8.73
N GLY A 40 9.04 6.90 9.24
CA GLY A 40 8.83 7.22 10.64
C GLY A 40 9.41 8.57 11.09
N ASP A 41 9.61 9.52 10.16
CA ASP A 41 10.04 10.89 10.50
C ASP A 41 8.85 11.71 11.03
N ARG A 42 8.47 11.43 12.27
CA ARG A 42 7.35 12.09 12.96
C ARG A 42 7.52 13.60 13.08
N THR A 43 8.76 14.08 13.15
CA THR A 43 9.03 15.51 13.27
C THR A 43 8.64 16.21 11.98
N LEU A 44 9.09 15.70 10.83
CA LEU A 44 8.72 16.27 9.53
C LEU A 44 7.23 16.06 9.23
N THR A 45 6.68 14.88 9.50
CA THR A 45 5.24 14.59 9.35
C THR A 45 4.39 15.64 10.06
N ASN A 46 4.61 15.84 11.36
CA ASN A 46 3.82 16.78 12.15
C ASN A 46 4.04 18.22 11.65
N TYR A 47 5.27 18.61 11.34
CA TYR A 47 5.58 19.92 10.79
C TYR A 47 4.79 20.21 9.50
N LEU A 48 4.77 19.27 8.55
CA LEU A 48 4.06 19.45 7.27
C LEU A 48 2.55 19.54 7.45
N VAL A 49 1.99 18.73 8.36
CA VAL A 49 0.56 18.76 8.67
C VAL A 49 0.19 20.08 9.33
N ASP A 50 0.89 20.47 10.40
CA ASP A 50 0.62 21.69 11.15
C ASP A 50 0.75 22.93 10.26
N LYS A 51 1.77 22.96 9.39
CA LYS A 51 2.01 24.10 8.51
C LYS A 51 0.94 24.27 7.44
N LEU A 52 0.58 23.21 6.73
CA LEU A 52 -0.49 23.31 5.73
C LEU A 52 -1.84 23.58 6.40
N GLU A 53 -2.13 22.94 7.54
CA GLU A 53 -3.36 23.20 8.30
C GLU A 53 -3.48 24.66 8.78
N SER A 54 -2.36 25.30 9.16
CA SER A 54 -2.36 26.68 9.65
C SER A 54 -2.81 27.74 8.63
N ILE A 55 -2.83 27.40 7.35
CA ILE A 55 -3.19 28.30 6.24
C ILE A 55 -4.43 27.85 5.48
N VAL A 56 -4.92 26.63 5.72
CA VAL A 56 -6.12 26.09 5.07
C VAL A 56 -7.36 26.66 5.74
N GLU A 57 -8.16 27.40 4.98
CA GLU A 57 -9.52 27.76 5.39
C GLU A 57 -10.52 26.64 5.08
N ASN A 58 -11.62 26.58 5.83
CA ASN A 58 -12.68 25.62 5.56
C ASN A 58 -13.29 25.88 4.17
N LYS A 59 -13.16 24.89 3.26
CA LYS A 59 -13.67 24.83 1.86
C LYS A 59 -12.67 25.17 0.73
N ASP A 60 -11.39 25.37 1.02
CA ASP A 60 -10.35 25.53 -0.02
C ASP A 60 -9.94 24.16 -0.63
N PRO A 61 -9.58 24.03 -1.92
CA PRO A 61 -8.95 22.83 -2.48
C PRO A 61 -7.78 22.28 -1.63
N SER A 62 -7.04 23.15 -0.96
CA SER A 62 -5.97 22.83 -0.01
C SER A 62 -6.46 22.00 1.19
N TYR A 63 -7.77 22.08 1.52
CA TYR A 63 -8.42 21.21 2.50
C TYR A 63 -8.39 19.74 2.09
N VAL A 64 -8.56 19.45 0.80
CA VAL A 64 -8.49 18.08 0.27
C VAL A 64 -7.06 17.57 0.37
N THR A 65 -6.07 18.40 0.02
CA THR A 65 -4.64 18.05 0.12
C THR A 65 -4.24 17.71 1.56
N ILE A 66 -4.59 18.53 2.55
CA ILE A 66 -4.29 18.21 3.96
C ILE A 66 -5.10 17.01 4.47
N SER A 67 -6.34 16.82 4.00
CA SER A 67 -7.14 15.65 4.35
C SER A 67 -6.50 14.35 3.88
N LYS A 68 -5.93 14.33 2.66
CA LYS A 68 -5.19 13.17 2.12
C LYS A 68 -3.94 12.86 2.94
N ALA A 69 -3.16 13.89 3.27
CA ALA A 69 -1.98 13.74 4.13
C ALA A 69 -2.32 13.14 5.50
N LYS A 70 -3.37 13.67 6.16
CA LYS A 70 -3.86 13.15 7.43
C LYS A 70 -4.41 11.72 7.30
N ALA A 71 -5.20 11.46 6.26
CA ALA A 71 -5.77 10.15 5.99
C ALA A 71 -4.69 9.08 5.89
N TYR A 72 -3.63 9.34 5.11
CA TYR A 72 -2.50 8.43 4.95
C TYR A 72 -1.75 8.19 6.26
N ASP A 73 -1.41 9.25 7.01
CA ASP A 73 -0.72 9.10 8.30
C ASP A 73 -1.55 8.29 9.30
N LEU A 74 -2.84 8.61 9.44
CA LEU A 74 -3.75 7.90 10.33
C LEU A 74 -3.91 6.43 9.92
N TRP A 75 -4.08 6.15 8.63
CA TRP A 75 -4.21 4.78 8.12
C TRP A 75 -2.96 3.96 8.40
N PHE A 76 -1.79 4.51 8.08
CA PHE A 76 -0.51 3.85 8.31
C PHE A 76 -0.28 3.51 9.79
N ASN A 77 -0.79 4.36 10.68
CA ASN A 77 -0.77 4.16 12.13
C ASN A 77 -1.88 3.24 12.67
N GLY A 78 -2.74 2.70 11.82
CA GLY A 78 -3.83 1.80 12.23
C GLY A 78 -5.07 2.50 12.79
N LYS A 79 -5.20 3.82 12.60
CA LYS A 79 -6.35 4.62 13.07
C LYS A 79 -7.46 4.68 12.03
N TYR A 80 -7.96 3.51 11.63
CA TYR A 80 -8.84 3.37 10.47
C TYR A 80 -10.16 4.15 10.58
N SER A 81 -10.79 4.16 11.75
CA SER A 81 -12.05 4.92 11.96
C SER A 81 -11.86 6.43 11.80
N GLU A 82 -10.72 6.96 12.25
CA GLU A 82 -10.39 8.39 12.06
C GLU A 82 -10.11 8.69 10.59
N THR A 83 -9.39 7.81 9.88
CA THR A 83 -9.16 7.94 8.43
C THR A 83 -10.48 7.95 7.65
N ILE A 84 -11.38 7.01 7.94
CA ILE A 84 -12.70 6.91 7.29
C ILE A 84 -13.47 8.23 7.45
N ALA A 85 -13.53 8.77 8.67
CA ALA A 85 -14.25 10.02 8.94
C ALA A 85 -13.67 11.23 8.20
N ILE A 86 -12.33 11.34 8.09
CA ILE A 86 -11.68 12.40 7.34
C ILE A 86 -11.97 12.26 5.84
N CYS A 87 -11.84 11.05 5.29
CA CYS A 87 -12.11 10.80 3.89
C CYS A 87 -13.57 11.09 3.53
N GLU A 88 -14.53 10.63 4.33
CA GLU A 88 -15.96 10.89 4.10
C GLU A 88 -16.28 12.39 4.09
N ARG A 89 -15.70 13.14 5.03
CA ARG A 89 -15.86 14.60 5.06
C ARG A 89 -15.27 15.27 3.83
N ALA A 90 -14.08 14.86 3.39
CA ALA A 90 -13.42 15.43 2.22
C ALA A 90 -14.16 15.09 0.92
N ILE A 91 -14.64 13.85 0.77
CA ILE A 91 -15.46 13.40 -0.37
C ILE A 91 -16.77 14.19 -0.40
N PHE A 92 -17.47 14.31 0.72
CA PHE A 92 -18.72 15.08 0.82
C PHE A 92 -18.52 16.55 0.40
N LEU A 93 -17.40 17.16 0.77
CA LEU A 93 -17.08 18.53 0.37
C LEU A 93 -16.84 18.66 -1.15
N LEU A 94 -16.11 17.72 -1.75
CA LEU A 94 -15.90 17.68 -3.21
C LEU A 94 -17.23 17.54 -3.95
N GLU A 95 -18.07 16.60 -3.53
CA GLU A 95 -19.41 16.38 -4.10
C GLU A 95 -20.30 17.62 -3.96
N SER A 96 -20.35 18.21 -2.77
CA SER A 96 -21.15 19.41 -2.48
C SER A 96 -20.68 20.63 -3.30
N ALA A 97 -19.40 20.70 -3.60
CA ALA A 97 -18.78 21.73 -4.43
C ALA A 97 -18.79 21.40 -5.93
N GLN A 98 -19.41 20.28 -6.34
CA GLN A 98 -19.45 19.78 -7.72
C GLN A 98 -18.05 19.67 -8.35
N GLN A 99 -17.05 19.37 -7.53
CA GLN A 99 -15.69 19.14 -7.98
C GLN A 99 -15.55 17.70 -8.47
N PRO A 100 -14.62 17.44 -9.41
CA PRO A 100 -14.33 16.08 -9.83
C PRO A 100 -13.87 15.22 -8.63
N GLU A 101 -14.13 13.92 -8.72
CA GLU A 101 -13.68 12.95 -7.73
C GLU A 101 -12.13 12.93 -7.67
N ASP A 102 -11.57 12.95 -6.45
CA ASP A 102 -10.13 12.74 -6.25
C ASP A 102 -9.86 11.24 -6.09
N THR A 103 -9.26 10.63 -7.11
CA THR A 103 -8.98 9.18 -7.15
C THR A 103 -8.04 8.71 -6.05
N SER A 104 -7.11 9.56 -5.61
CA SER A 104 -6.18 9.24 -4.51
C SER A 104 -6.89 9.29 -3.17
N LEU A 105 -7.79 10.24 -2.95
CA LEU A 105 -8.62 10.27 -1.74
C LEU A 105 -9.54 9.05 -1.66
N LYS A 106 -10.18 8.67 -2.78
CA LYS A 106 -10.99 7.45 -2.86
C LYS A 106 -10.17 6.19 -2.56
N HIS A 107 -8.92 6.16 -3.02
CA HIS A 107 -8.00 5.07 -2.74
C HIS A 107 -7.70 4.97 -1.23
N ASP A 108 -7.29 6.06 -0.58
CA ASP A 108 -7.00 6.07 0.86
C ASP A 108 -8.24 5.71 1.71
N TYR A 109 -9.43 6.14 1.27
CA TYR A 109 -10.69 5.72 1.85
C TYR A 109 -10.90 4.20 1.78
N ALA A 110 -10.70 3.60 0.61
CA ALA A 110 -10.83 2.16 0.42
C ALA A 110 -9.79 1.36 1.23
N LEU A 111 -8.56 1.86 1.37
CA LEU A 111 -7.55 1.26 2.23
C LEU A 111 -8.00 1.21 3.70
N ALA A 112 -8.57 2.31 4.20
CA ALA A 112 -9.06 2.38 5.58
C ALA A 112 -10.30 1.48 5.82
N LEU A 113 -11.23 1.46 4.86
CA LEU A 113 -12.38 0.55 4.90
C LEU A 113 -11.95 -0.92 4.97
N ARG A 114 -11.00 -1.33 4.12
CA ARG A 114 -10.43 -2.68 4.11
C ARG A 114 -9.82 -3.05 5.46
N ASP A 115 -8.95 -2.18 5.99
CA ASP A 115 -8.17 -2.50 7.18
C ASP A 115 -8.94 -2.30 8.50
N SER A 116 -10.15 -1.73 8.45
CA SER A 116 -11.11 -1.68 9.57
C SER A 116 -11.52 -3.06 10.09
N LYS A 117 -11.39 -4.08 9.24
CA LYS A 117 -11.82 -5.47 9.46
C LYS A 117 -13.32 -5.64 9.78
N GLN A 118 -14.16 -4.66 9.44
CA GLN A 118 -15.62 -4.81 9.50
C GLN A 118 -16.14 -5.37 8.19
N PRO A 119 -16.90 -6.48 8.17
CA PRO A 119 -17.34 -7.12 6.93
C PRO A 119 -18.02 -6.18 5.94
N GLU A 120 -18.94 -5.30 6.38
CA GLU A 120 -19.63 -4.38 5.47
C GLU A 120 -18.67 -3.34 4.86
N GLN A 121 -17.65 -2.92 5.62
CA GLN A 121 -16.65 -1.97 5.14
C GLN A 121 -15.66 -2.65 4.18
N ILE A 122 -15.28 -3.91 4.44
CA ILE A 122 -14.43 -4.68 3.54
C ILE A 122 -15.13 -4.89 2.19
N GLU A 123 -16.42 -5.26 2.19
CA GLU A 123 -17.20 -5.39 0.95
C GLU A 123 -17.28 -4.08 0.18
N LYS A 124 -17.46 -2.95 0.88
CA LYS A 124 -17.41 -1.61 0.26
C LYS A 124 -16.03 -1.30 -0.33
N ALA A 125 -14.95 -1.65 0.37
CA ALA A 125 -13.59 -1.48 -0.15
C ALA A 125 -13.36 -2.34 -1.40
N LEU A 126 -13.85 -3.58 -1.38
CA LEU A 126 -13.74 -4.53 -2.49
C LEU A 126 -14.43 -3.99 -3.75
N ASP A 127 -15.65 -3.48 -3.62
CA ASP A 127 -16.38 -2.84 -4.73
C ASP A 127 -15.60 -1.66 -5.33
N ILE A 128 -15.06 -0.79 -4.48
CA ILE A 128 -14.22 0.35 -4.91
C ILE A 128 -12.97 -0.15 -5.65
N PHE A 129 -12.27 -1.16 -5.14
CA PHE A 129 -11.05 -1.67 -5.76
C PHE A 129 -11.31 -2.44 -7.05
N LEU A 130 -12.42 -3.17 -7.17
CA LEU A 130 -12.81 -3.85 -8.41
C LEU A 130 -13.05 -2.86 -9.54
N SER A 131 -13.59 -1.68 -9.23
CA SER A 131 -13.85 -0.63 -10.22
C SER A 131 -14.65 -1.14 -11.45
N GLY A 132 -15.57 -2.09 -11.22
CA GLY A 132 -16.42 -2.70 -12.24
C GLY A 132 -15.87 -3.95 -12.94
N GLU A 133 -14.66 -4.40 -12.60
CA GLU A 133 -14.10 -5.67 -13.11
C GLU A 133 -14.85 -6.90 -12.58
N ASP A 134 -14.92 -7.96 -13.38
CA ASP A 134 -15.53 -9.23 -12.97
C ASP A 134 -14.62 -10.00 -12.00
N MET A 135 -15.13 -10.24 -10.80
CA MET A 135 -14.44 -11.01 -9.75
C MET A 135 -13.90 -12.35 -10.26
N ASN A 136 -14.65 -13.07 -11.10
CA ASN A 136 -14.22 -14.39 -11.60
C ASN A 136 -13.01 -14.28 -12.54
N LEU A 137 -12.86 -13.15 -13.23
CA LEU A 137 -11.71 -12.87 -14.10
C LEU A 137 -10.50 -12.40 -13.28
N VAL A 138 -10.74 -11.64 -12.20
CA VAL A 138 -9.70 -11.12 -11.32
C VAL A 138 -9.11 -12.22 -10.43
N ALA A 139 -9.96 -13.02 -9.78
CA ALA A 139 -9.60 -13.95 -8.71
C ALA A 139 -9.25 -15.37 -9.17
N ASN A 140 -9.18 -15.64 -10.47
CA ASN A 140 -8.72 -16.94 -10.97
C ASN A 140 -7.19 -17.10 -10.89
N ASN A 141 -6.70 -18.34 -10.99
CA ASN A 141 -5.27 -18.66 -11.00
C ASN A 141 -4.62 -18.65 -12.39
N THR A 142 -5.34 -18.16 -13.40
CA THR A 142 -4.89 -18.02 -14.78
C THR A 142 -4.87 -16.53 -15.17
N ASN A 143 -4.45 -16.17 -16.38
CA ASN A 143 -4.72 -14.86 -16.99
C ASN A 143 -4.44 -13.61 -16.12
N ILE A 144 -3.16 -13.21 -16.08
CA ILE A 144 -2.78 -11.93 -15.47
C ILE A 144 -3.04 -10.80 -16.46
N ASN A 145 -4.05 -9.97 -16.20
CA ASN A 145 -4.19 -8.70 -16.93
C ASN A 145 -3.15 -7.71 -16.40
N ARG A 146 -2.06 -7.54 -17.16
CA ARG A 146 -0.94 -6.66 -16.80
C ARG A 146 -1.30 -5.17 -16.77
N SER A 147 -2.40 -4.76 -17.40
CA SER A 147 -2.83 -3.35 -17.42
C SER A 147 -3.43 -2.86 -16.10
N LEU A 148 -3.91 -3.77 -15.24
CA LEU A 148 -4.51 -3.41 -13.94
C LEU A 148 -3.46 -3.13 -12.85
N GLY A 149 -2.24 -3.65 -13.02
CA GLY A 149 -1.11 -3.39 -12.12
C GLY A 149 -1.16 -4.16 -10.79
N GLY A 150 -0.04 -4.16 -10.06
CA GLY A 150 0.12 -4.97 -8.85
C GLY A 150 -0.75 -4.51 -7.66
N ALA A 151 -0.90 -3.19 -7.47
CA ALA A 151 -1.70 -2.64 -6.37
C ALA A 151 -3.19 -3.05 -6.46
N PHE A 152 -3.74 -3.10 -7.68
CA PHE A 152 -5.12 -3.56 -7.93
C PHE A 152 -5.36 -4.96 -7.36
N TYR A 153 -4.59 -5.94 -7.82
CA TYR A 153 -4.74 -7.32 -7.35
C TYR A 153 -4.41 -7.47 -5.86
N GLY A 154 -3.41 -6.72 -5.36
CA GLY A 154 -2.99 -6.80 -3.96
C GLY A 154 -4.10 -6.35 -3.01
N ASN A 155 -4.75 -5.23 -3.33
CA ASN A 155 -5.84 -4.68 -2.51
C ASN A 155 -7.08 -5.58 -2.53
N ILE A 156 -7.43 -6.14 -3.68
CA ILE A 156 -8.53 -7.10 -3.82
C ILE A 156 -8.23 -8.39 -3.04
N GLY A 157 -7.05 -8.97 -3.23
CA GLY A 157 -6.62 -10.17 -2.51
C GLY A 157 -6.65 -9.98 -0.98
N ARG A 158 -6.26 -8.79 -0.51
CA ARG A 158 -6.33 -8.46 0.92
C ARG A 158 -7.77 -8.35 1.43
N CYS A 159 -8.71 -7.81 0.66
CA CYS A 159 -10.13 -7.83 1.01
C CYS A 159 -10.67 -9.27 1.08
N LEU A 160 -10.38 -10.08 0.06
CA LEU A 160 -10.80 -11.48 -0.01
C LEU A 160 -10.28 -12.30 1.17
N GLN A 161 -9.04 -12.06 1.59
CA GLN A 161 -8.47 -12.69 2.79
C GLN A 161 -9.30 -12.37 4.04
N PHE A 162 -9.62 -11.08 4.28
CA PHE A 162 -10.41 -10.69 5.44
C PHE A 162 -11.85 -11.19 5.39
N LEU A 163 -12.38 -11.47 4.19
CA LEU A 163 -13.67 -12.14 3.99
C LEU A 163 -13.60 -13.67 4.08
N GLY A 164 -12.41 -14.24 4.34
CA GLY A 164 -12.21 -15.69 4.45
C GLY A 164 -12.18 -16.44 3.11
N ARG A 165 -12.13 -15.74 1.97
CA ARG A 165 -12.01 -16.32 0.62
C ARG A 165 -10.55 -16.58 0.29
N LEU A 166 -9.92 -17.49 1.04
CA LEU A 166 -8.46 -17.60 1.09
C LEU A 166 -7.82 -18.05 -0.23
N ASP A 167 -8.43 -18.99 -0.97
CA ASP A 167 -7.89 -19.45 -2.26
C ASP A 167 -7.85 -18.32 -3.30
N GLU A 168 -8.93 -17.55 -3.39
CA GLU A 168 -9.04 -16.40 -4.27
C GLU A 168 -8.08 -15.27 -3.85
N ALA A 169 -7.94 -15.07 -2.53
CA ALA A 169 -6.95 -14.16 -1.99
C ALA A 169 -5.53 -14.55 -2.40
N LEU A 170 -5.15 -15.83 -2.31
CA LEU A 170 -3.86 -16.32 -2.78
C LEU A 170 -3.65 -16.01 -4.26
N ASP A 171 -4.64 -16.28 -5.11
CA ASP A 171 -4.54 -16.04 -6.54
C ASP A 171 -4.30 -14.57 -6.86
N CYS A 172 -5.09 -13.67 -6.27
CA CYS A 172 -4.88 -12.23 -6.42
C CYS A 172 -3.53 -11.76 -5.87
N LEU A 173 -3.13 -12.21 -4.68
CA LEU A 173 -1.86 -11.79 -4.07
C LEU A 173 -0.64 -12.30 -4.86
N CYS A 174 -0.71 -13.50 -5.43
CA CYS A 174 0.34 -13.99 -6.34
C CYS A 174 0.44 -13.13 -7.60
N LYS A 175 -0.68 -12.77 -8.22
CA LYS A 175 -0.70 -11.86 -9.38
C LYS A 175 -0.10 -10.50 -9.02
N SER A 176 -0.46 -9.96 -7.87
CA SER A 176 0.09 -8.70 -7.34
C SER A 176 1.61 -8.78 -7.21
N PHE A 177 2.12 -9.81 -6.55
CA PHE A 177 3.55 -10.03 -6.34
C PHE A 177 4.32 -10.10 -7.67
N ILE A 178 3.80 -10.85 -8.65
CA ILE A 178 4.41 -10.98 -9.98
C ILE A 178 4.47 -9.63 -10.69
N LEU A 179 3.37 -8.89 -10.71
CA LEU A 179 3.30 -7.59 -11.39
C LEU A 179 4.19 -6.51 -10.75
N ILE A 180 4.32 -6.50 -9.42
CA ILE A 180 5.24 -5.59 -8.72
C ILE A 180 6.70 -5.93 -9.07
N HIS A 181 7.02 -7.23 -9.16
CA HIS A 181 8.38 -7.64 -9.52
C HIS A 181 8.72 -7.37 -10.98
N ASP A 182 7.77 -7.51 -11.91
CA ASP A 182 7.95 -7.24 -13.33
C ASP A 182 8.02 -5.73 -13.65
N ASN A 183 7.58 -4.85 -12.75
CA ASN A 183 7.67 -3.40 -12.93
C ASN A 183 8.95 -2.84 -12.28
N ASP A 184 10.02 -2.67 -13.06
CA ASP A 184 11.30 -2.12 -12.55
C ASP A 184 11.28 -0.60 -12.32
N ASN A 185 10.30 0.13 -12.86
CA ASN A 185 10.24 1.59 -12.78
C ASN A 185 9.35 2.13 -11.64
N ASP A 186 8.77 1.26 -10.80
CA ASP A 186 7.93 1.68 -9.68
C ASP A 186 8.79 2.16 -8.49
N ALA A 187 8.72 3.47 -8.18
CA ALA A 187 9.38 4.06 -7.01
C ALA A 187 8.91 3.43 -5.68
N ASN A 188 7.71 2.86 -5.63
CA ASN A 188 7.14 2.19 -4.46
C ASN A 188 7.38 0.68 -4.47
N LYS A 189 8.19 0.14 -5.41
CA LYS A 189 8.42 -1.31 -5.57
C LYS A 189 8.77 -2.00 -4.25
N LEU A 190 9.73 -1.48 -3.50
CA LEU A 190 10.20 -2.13 -2.26
C LEU A 190 9.09 -2.20 -1.20
N ILE A 191 8.37 -1.10 -0.95
CA ILE A 191 7.30 -1.11 0.05
C ILE A 191 6.14 -2.01 -0.40
N ASN A 192 5.83 -2.03 -1.69
CA ASN A 192 4.79 -2.86 -2.29
C ASN A 192 5.14 -4.36 -2.25
N VAL A 193 6.40 -4.74 -2.53
CA VAL A 193 6.86 -6.13 -2.34
C VAL A 193 6.74 -6.51 -0.87
N GLY A 194 7.05 -5.61 0.06
CA GLY A 194 6.88 -5.84 1.49
C GLY A 194 5.43 -6.15 1.86
N TYR A 195 4.47 -5.34 1.39
CA TYR A 195 3.04 -5.58 1.61
C TYR A 195 2.56 -6.90 1.01
N ALA A 196 2.85 -7.14 -0.28
CA ALA A 196 2.45 -8.38 -0.95
C ALA A 196 3.03 -9.62 -0.26
N SER A 197 4.29 -9.54 0.18
CA SER A 197 4.95 -10.63 0.91
C SER A 197 4.35 -10.85 2.30
N GLN A 198 4.07 -9.79 3.07
CA GLN A 198 3.40 -9.95 4.36
C GLN A 198 2.03 -10.60 4.18
N TRP A 199 1.23 -10.13 3.21
CA TRP A 199 -0.11 -10.67 3.00
C TRP A 199 -0.08 -12.12 2.52
N LEU A 200 0.82 -12.48 1.60
CA LEU A 200 1.03 -13.87 1.20
C LEU A 200 1.44 -14.73 2.39
N SER A 201 2.35 -14.26 3.24
CA SER A 201 2.75 -14.98 4.46
C SER A 201 1.55 -15.24 5.37
N GLU A 202 0.71 -14.25 5.60
CA GLU A 202 -0.50 -14.38 6.44
C GLU A 202 -1.49 -15.39 5.83
N VAL A 203 -1.84 -15.25 4.54
CA VAL A 203 -2.79 -16.18 3.90
C VAL A 203 -2.24 -17.61 3.84
N LEU A 204 -0.95 -17.79 3.58
CA LEU A 204 -0.32 -19.11 3.54
C LEU A 204 -0.33 -19.79 4.90
N ARG A 205 -0.12 -19.02 5.97
CA ARG A 205 -0.24 -19.54 7.34
C ARG A 205 -1.67 -19.97 7.63
N ASP A 206 -2.66 -19.18 7.20
CA ASP A 206 -4.07 -19.49 7.37
C ASP A 206 -4.53 -20.71 6.51
N ASN A 207 -3.70 -21.16 5.56
CA ASN A 207 -3.88 -22.35 4.72
C ASN A 207 -2.96 -23.53 5.09
N ASP A 208 -2.40 -23.55 6.30
CA ASP A 208 -1.48 -24.61 6.78
C ASP A 208 -0.19 -24.78 5.96
N LEU A 209 0.17 -23.82 5.11
CA LEU A 209 1.41 -23.77 4.31
C LEU A 209 2.52 -23.01 5.04
N SER A 210 2.72 -23.34 6.32
CA SER A 210 3.61 -22.62 7.24
C SER A 210 5.08 -22.58 6.78
N ASN A 211 5.55 -23.62 6.09
CA ASN A 211 6.91 -23.67 5.55
C ASN A 211 7.15 -22.61 4.46
N VAL A 212 6.19 -22.42 3.54
CA VAL A 212 6.26 -21.40 2.48
C VAL A 212 6.06 -20.01 3.05
N SER A 213 5.11 -19.87 3.98
CA SER A 213 4.77 -18.60 4.64
C SER A 213 5.99 -17.86 5.20
N ARG A 214 6.96 -18.59 5.77
CA ARG A 214 8.16 -17.98 6.36
C ARG A 214 9.08 -17.30 5.34
N TYR A 215 9.16 -17.81 4.11
CA TYR A 215 9.97 -17.16 3.06
C TYR A 215 9.41 -15.79 2.71
N PHE A 216 8.08 -15.70 2.57
CA PHE A 216 7.41 -14.43 2.35
C PHE A 216 7.50 -13.49 3.57
N TYR A 217 7.41 -14.01 4.78
CA TYR A 217 7.64 -13.22 5.99
C TYR A 217 9.04 -12.60 6.02
N ARG A 218 10.08 -13.42 5.76
CA ARG A 218 11.46 -12.94 5.69
C ARG A 218 11.63 -11.89 4.59
N LEU A 219 11.07 -12.15 3.42
CA LEU A 219 11.13 -11.20 2.30
C LEU A 219 10.49 -9.85 2.68
N ALA A 220 9.35 -9.86 3.37
CA ALA A 220 8.70 -8.65 3.85
C ALA A 220 9.60 -7.85 4.81
N LEU A 221 10.23 -8.53 5.77
CA LEU A 221 11.20 -7.91 6.68
C LEU A 221 12.35 -7.25 5.94
N ASP A 222 12.94 -7.93 4.95
CA ASP A 222 14.09 -7.43 4.21
C ASP A 222 13.74 -6.19 3.38
N LYS A 223 12.58 -6.20 2.70
CA LYS A 223 12.16 -5.04 1.89
C LYS A 223 11.79 -3.85 2.76
N TRP A 224 11.10 -4.05 3.88
CA TRP A 224 10.75 -2.96 4.78
C TRP A 224 11.91 -2.45 5.63
N LYS A 225 12.93 -3.26 5.91
CA LYS A 225 14.15 -2.76 6.56
C LYS A 225 14.75 -1.57 5.79
N ILE A 226 14.62 -1.59 4.46
CA ILE A 226 15.13 -0.55 3.57
C ILE A 226 14.09 0.55 3.35
N SER A 227 12.84 0.18 3.06
CA SER A 227 11.81 1.12 2.58
C SER A 227 10.90 1.68 3.67
N SER A 228 10.69 0.96 4.77
CA SER A 228 9.82 1.39 5.86
C SER A 228 10.21 0.76 7.22
N PRO A 229 11.17 1.37 7.94
CA PRO A 229 11.56 0.91 9.28
C PRO A 229 10.39 0.74 10.27
N PRO A 230 9.35 1.60 10.30
CA PRO A 230 8.17 1.38 11.13
C PRO A 230 7.46 0.04 10.84
N LEU A 231 7.22 -0.29 9.57
CA LEU A 231 6.59 -1.57 9.20
C LEU A 231 7.49 -2.76 9.51
N HIS A 232 8.80 -2.64 9.22
CA HIS A 232 9.79 -3.66 9.61
C HIS A 232 9.73 -3.96 11.10
N ASN A 233 9.75 -2.93 11.94
CA ASN A 233 9.72 -3.09 13.40
C ASN A 233 8.40 -3.68 13.88
N LYS A 234 7.27 -3.27 13.29
CA LYS A 234 5.94 -3.82 13.60
C LYS A 234 5.88 -5.31 13.27
N LEU A 235 6.33 -5.70 12.08
CA LEU A 235 6.34 -7.09 11.63
C LEU A 235 7.29 -7.93 12.48
N LYS A 236 8.52 -7.45 12.72
CA LYS A 236 9.54 -8.14 13.53
C LYS A 236 9.05 -8.51 14.94
N ASN A 237 8.19 -7.67 15.52
CA ASN A 237 7.62 -7.88 16.85
C ASN A 237 6.36 -8.78 16.83
N THR A 238 5.94 -9.27 15.67
CA THR A 238 4.84 -10.22 15.54
C THR A 238 5.41 -11.64 15.70
N PRO A 239 4.95 -12.43 16.69
CA PRO A 239 5.48 -13.78 16.89
C PRO A 239 5.22 -14.66 15.66
N LEU A 240 6.30 -15.20 15.09
CA LEU A 240 6.25 -16.41 14.28
C LEU A 240 6.07 -17.59 15.24
N HIS A 241 5.32 -18.62 14.84
CA HIS A 241 5.20 -19.85 15.64
C HIS A 241 6.59 -20.32 16.13
N GLU A 242 6.71 -20.57 17.43
CA GLU A 242 7.96 -20.55 18.21
C GLU A 242 8.99 -21.63 17.82
N ASP A 243 8.61 -22.66 17.07
CA ASP A 243 9.43 -23.88 16.95
C ASP A 243 10.46 -23.90 15.80
N GLU A 244 10.54 -22.89 14.91
CA GLU A 244 11.28 -23.06 13.64
C GLU A 244 12.00 -21.78 13.12
N ASN A 245 12.37 -20.87 14.02
CA ASN A 245 12.83 -19.51 13.65
C ASN A 245 14.29 -19.42 13.13
N GLU A 246 15.17 -20.35 13.48
CA GLU A 246 16.61 -20.18 13.21
C GLU A 246 17.05 -20.46 11.76
N PRO A 247 16.53 -21.45 11.01
CA PRO A 247 17.10 -21.80 9.70
C PRO A 247 16.89 -20.74 8.62
N ILE A 248 15.75 -20.03 8.63
CA ILE A 248 15.38 -19.16 7.51
C ILE A 248 16.07 -17.80 7.55
N MET A 249 16.43 -17.34 8.74
CA MET A 249 17.07 -16.03 8.91
C MET A 249 18.52 -16.02 8.43
N GLU A 250 19.14 -17.20 8.30
CA GLU A 250 20.51 -17.42 7.82
C GLU A 250 20.59 -17.61 6.30
N ILE A 251 19.46 -17.80 5.61
CA ILE A 251 19.43 -17.95 4.16
C ILE A 251 19.76 -16.62 3.50
N GLU A 252 20.62 -16.67 2.47
CA GLU A 252 20.97 -15.51 1.65
C GLU A 252 19.72 -14.87 1.01
N ASP A 253 19.59 -13.53 1.09
CA ASP A 253 18.41 -12.78 0.65
C ASP A 253 17.96 -13.11 -0.78
N TRP A 254 18.91 -13.32 -1.71
CA TRP A 254 18.61 -13.66 -3.10
C TRP A 254 17.95 -15.03 -3.26
N ARG A 255 18.24 -15.99 -2.38
CA ARG A 255 17.61 -17.32 -2.38
C ARG A 255 16.19 -17.24 -1.86
N VAL A 256 15.94 -16.43 -0.83
CA VAL A 256 14.59 -16.17 -0.30
C VAL A 256 13.72 -15.54 -1.38
N GLU A 257 14.22 -14.49 -2.04
CA GLU A 257 13.48 -13.83 -3.12
C GLU A 257 13.24 -14.76 -4.31
N LYS A 258 14.25 -15.54 -4.72
CA LYS A 258 14.10 -16.53 -5.80
C LYS A 258 13.03 -17.57 -5.46
N TYR A 259 13.06 -18.13 -4.25
CA TYR A 259 12.08 -19.10 -3.80
C TYR A 259 10.65 -18.53 -3.87
N CYS A 260 10.44 -17.32 -3.36
CA CYS A 260 9.13 -16.65 -3.40
C CYS A 260 8.65 -16.47 -4.85
N LYS A 261 9.53 -16.00 -5.75
CA LYS A 261 9.21 -15.80 -7.18
C LYS A 261 8.86 -17.10 -7.89
N ASP A 262 9.63 -18.16 -7.64
CA ASP A 262 9.40 -19.47 -8.26
C ASP A 262 8.06 -20.06 -7.77
N TRP A 263 7.77 -19.93 -6.47
CA TRP A 263 6.53 -20.42 -5.87
C TRP A 263 5.27 -19.72 -6.44
N VAL A 264 5.24 -18.38 -6.54
CA VAL A 264 4.07 -17.67 -7.09
C VAL A 264 3.84 -17.99 -8.57
N LYS A 265 4.91 -18.23 -9.34
CA LYS A 265 4.85 -18.60 -10.76
C LYS A 265 4.38 -20.04 -10.97
N GLU A 266 4.56 -20.91 -9.98
CA GLU A 266 3.97 -22.24 -10.00
C GLU A 266 2.48 -22.19 -9.65
N ARG A 267 2.09 -21.34 -8.69
CA ARG A 267 0.69 -21.19 -8.25
C ARG A 267 -0.19 -20.53 -9.31
N VAL A 268 0.27 -19.44 -9.91
CA VAL A 268 -0.40 -18.77 -11.03
C VAL A 268 0.15 -19.40 -12.30
N LYS A 269 -0.68 -20.09 -13.08
CA LYS A 269 -0.27 -20.83 -14.28
C LYS A 269 0.10 -19.88 -15.42
N ILE A 270 1.18 -19.13 -15.24
CA ILE A 270 1.72 -18.25 -16.28
C ILE A 270 2.27 -19.13 -17.38
N ASP A 271 1.70 -18.98 -18.57
CA ASP A 271 2.17 -19.70 -19.76
C ASP A 271 3.66 -19.42 -19.99
N LYS A 272 4.47 -20.48 -19.95
CA LYS A 272 5.95 -20.38 -20.09
C LYS A 272 6.39 -19.86 -21.46
N THR A 273 5.46 -19.76 -22.41
CA THR A 273 5.68 -19.37 -23.81
C THR A 273 5.81 -17.86 -24.01
N ALA A 274 5.30 -17.02 -23.10
CA ALA A 274 5.37 -15.55 -23.24
C ALA A 274 6.75 -14.93 -22.97
N SER A 275 7.74 -15.74 -22.55
CA SER A 275 9.10 -15.25 -22.24
C SER A 275 10.04 -15.19 -23.46
N ASN A 276 9.57 -15.64 -24.64
CA ASN A 276 10.38 -15.70 -25.86
C ASN A 276 10.14 -14.55 -26.86
N GLU A 277 9.33 -13.55 -26.52
CA GLU A 277 9.02 -12.43 -27.43
C GLU A 277 9.79 -11.13 -27.11
N LEU A 278 10.80 -11.18 -26.23
CA LEU A 278 11.65 -10.03 -25.91
C LEU A 278 13.16 -10.36 -25.96
N GLN A 279 13.59 -11.13 -26.97
CA GLN A 279 15.00 -11.18 -27.39
C GLN A 279 15.17 -10.57 -28.78
#